data_AF-A0A3D3BFQ8-F1
#
_entry.id   AF-A0A3D3BFQ8-F1
#
_cell.length_a   1.000
_cell.length_b   1.000
_cell.length_c   1.000
_cell.angle_alpha   90.00
_cell.angle_beta   90.00
_cell.angle_gamma   90.00
#
_symmetry.space_group_name_H-M   'P 1'
#
loop_
_entity.id
_entity.type
_entity.pdbx_description
1 polymer ?
#
loop_
_entity_poly.entity_id
_entity_poly.type
_entity_poly.pdbx_seq_one_letter_code
_entity_poly.pdbx_strand_id
1 'polypeptide(L)'
;MNLNDINFGDVDAKNEILKQARLGERVFFESFSVPSGVDVSEILSGRRYYILGLKGTGKTALLRFINDKIQNAGSNSELVLFKSQVTEEDRQNLSKSSGFEIVVTGDVPVFIQDFKEAWKWMIYQRLSALVKESKIDSIEARQLYSLTGIAEKGVVHSLGSLFSKIKSTNIRLSGEALGIAVELGLDASNEKDQSTVSMSELNRTCGRLFRAFDIEKPIYLLFDELELFHQTPEQFDRDRRIIRDLIYAISQVNAEFAENGKNIFLISSLRTEVLHSVLELGHEIGRDVDDFGVRLDWSSGKDSPTHPLLRLISKKISVSSRVPENDVWGTFFPNNINNQQFFKFILNSSYYRPRDIVRLLRVARDFRPDAETFTTEHFDKTSTEYSKQTWLEVTEELLASYSTQEISALQRFFLGFNTHFFKQDLTSRIQRMYKKDKDVQSLFSKSDLTKVLSDLFRIGVIGNDFVVINSMGKKTPRNRWIFRGNTVLNDAERMCIHKSLWKHLSLVPGTAKS
;
A
#
# COMPACT_ATOMS: atom_id res chain seq x y z
N MET A 1 21.49 29.85 6.60
CA MET A 1 20.87 28.55 6.29
C MET A 1 20.25 28.68 4.93
N ASN A 2 20.44 27.68 4.08
CA ASN A 2 19.84 27.65 2.75
C ASN A 2 18.89 26.45 2.62
N LEU A 3 18.19 26.36 1.50
CA LEU A 3 17.24 25.29 1.24
C LEU A 3 17.94 23.91 1.14
N ASN A 4 19.24 23.85 0.86
CA ASN A 4 20.03 22.62 0.85
C ASN A 4 20.19 22.00 2.24
N ASP A 5 20.11 22.81 3.31
CA ASP A 5 20.14 22.35 4.70
C ASP A 5 18.84 21.58 5.08
N ILE A 6 17.80 21.65 4.24
CA ILE A 6 16.50 21.03 4.50
C ILE A 6 16.45 19.60 3.94
N ASN A 7 16.15 18.64 4.82
CA ASN A 7 15.81 17.27 4.44
C ASN A 7 14.31 17.00 4.59
N PHE A 8 13.57 17.02 3.47
CA PHE A 8 12.15 16.62 3.43
C PHE A 8 11.92 15.11 3.53
N GLY A 9 12.98 14.29 3.52
CA GLY A 9 12.91 12.84 3.42
C GLY A 9 12.89 12.32 1.98
N ASP A 10 12.76 11.00 1.83
CA ASP A 10 12.60 10.36 0.53
C ASP A 10 11.14 10.09 0.18
N VAL A 11 10.85 10.04 -1.12
CA VAL A 11 9.54 9.59 -1.65
C VAL A 11 9.22 8.19 -1.12
N ASP A 12 10.25 7.35 -0.95
CA ASP A 12 10.18 6.03 -0.34
C ASP A 12 10.83 6.04 1.05
N ALA A 13 10.03 5.77 2.08
CA ALA A 13 10.48 5.70 3.46
C ALA A 13 11.55 4.63 3.70
N LYS A 14 11.53 3.52 2.94
CA LYS A 14 12.56 2.48 3.02
C LYS A 14 13.93 3.04 2.64
N ASN A 15 13.98 3.79 1.54
CA ASN A 15 15.21 4.41 1.07
C ASN A 15 15.69 5.51 2.01
N GLU A 16 14.77 6.30 2.59
CA GLU A 16 15.11 7.31 3.60
C GLU A 16 15.81 6.67 4.81
N ILE A 17 15.21 5.62 5.39
CA ILE A 17 15.74 4.91 6.54
C ILE A 17 17.09 4.25 6.21
N LEU A 18 17.23 3.62 5.03
CA LEU A 18 18.48 2.99 4.61
C LEU A 18 19.62 4.00 4.46
N LYS A 19 19.34 5.19 3.92
CA LYS A 19 20.34 6.26 3.81
C LYS A 19 20.74 6.78 5.19
N GLN A 20 19.77 7.06 6.05
CA GLN A 20 20.03 7.54 7.41
C GLN A 20 20.81 6.53 8.25
N ALA A 21 20.48 5.24 8.15
CA ALA A 21 21.22 4.18 8.84
C ALA A 21 22.71 4.16 8.46
N ARG A 22 23.05 4.42 7.20
CA ARG A 22 24.45 4.53 6.74
C ARG A 22 25.17 5.75 7.29
N LEU A 23 24.43 6.79 7.64
CA LEU A 23 24.95 8.03 8.22
C LEU A 23 24.88 8.04 9.75
N GLY A 24 24.31 7.01 10.37
CA GLY A 24 24.06 6.98 11.82
C GLY A 24 22.97 7.96 12.28
N GLU A 25 22.11 8.40 11.36
CA GLU A 25 21.04 9.36 11.63
C GLU A 25 19.72 8.66 11.99
N ARG A 26 18.88 9.32 12.80
CA ARG A 26 17.53 8.85 13.16
C ARG A 26 16.42 9.85 12.83
N VAL A 27 16.72 10.81 11.95
CA VAL A 27 15.82 11.93 11.57
C VAL A 27 14.42 11.45 11.16
N PHE A 28 14.30 10.33 10.43
CA PHE A 28 13.02 9.76 10.03
C PHE A 28 12.14 9.46 11.25
N PHE A 29 12.68 8.78 12.26
CA PHE A 29 11.93 8.38 13.45
C PHE A 29 11.65 9.57 14.39
N GLU A 30 12.61 10.50 14.51
CA GLU A 30 12.49 11.71 15.33
C GLU A 30 11.47 12.71 14.78
N SER A 31 11.37 12.79 13.44
CA SER A 31 10.44 13.69 12.74
C SER A 31 9.09 13.05 12.40
N PHE A 32 8.92 11.73 12.62
CA PHE A 32 7.69 11.04 12.26
C PHE A 32 6.50 11.60 13.04
N SER A 33 5.37 11.75 12.35
CA SER A 33 4.10 12.11 12.97
C SER A 33 3.06 11.08 12.58
N VAL A 34 2.35 10.56 13.58
CA VAL A 34 1.24 9.66 13.38
C VAL A 34 0.07 10.46 12.80
N PRO A 35 -0.56 10.02 11.69
CA PRO A 35 -1.74 10.69 11.14
C PRO A 35 -2.88 10.71 12.14
N SER A 36 -3.74 11.73 12.04
CA SER A 36 -4.92 11.85 12.90
C SER A 36 -5.81 10.61 12.74
N GLY A 37 -6.38 10.14 13.86
CA GLY A 37 -7.27 8.97 13.85
C GLY A 37 -6.57 7.62 13.88
N VAL A 38 -5.23 7.57 13.86
CA VAL A 38 -4.47 6.35 14.10
C VAL A 38 -4.01 6.30 15.55
N ASP A 39 -4.47 5.29 16.28
CA ASP A 39 -3.91 4.94 17.58
C ASP A 39 -2.92 3.77 17.43
N VAL A 40 -1.63 4.07 17.64
CA VAL A 40 -0.57 3.06 17.56
C VAL A 40 -0.74 1.98 18.64
N SER A 41 -1.34 2.30 19.78
CA SER A 41 -1.56 1.33 20.86
C SER A 41 -2.57 0.26 20.47
N GLU A 42 -3.60 0.60 19.69
CA GLU A 42 -4.55 -0.40 19.14
C GLU A 42 -3.87 -1.35 18.17
N ILE A 43 -2.88 -0.87 17.40
CA ILE A 43 -2.12 -1.71 16.48
C ILE A 43 -1.19 -2.64 17.25
N LEU A 44 -0.46 -2.11 18.23
CA LEU A 44 0.47 -2.89 19.06
C LEU A 44 -0.24 -3.95 19.91
N SER A 45 -1.50 -3.73 20.28
CA SER A 45 -2.31 -4.68 21.04
C SER A 45 -3.13 -5.64 20.16
N GLY A 46 -2.98 -5.60 18.84
CA GLY A 46 -3.75 -6.43 17.91
C GLY A 46 -5.24 -6.07 17.76
N ARG A 47 -5.71 -4.97 18.36
CA ARG A 47 -7.10 -4.48 18.17
C ARG A 47 -7.34 -3.98 16.75
N ARG A 48 -6.30 -3.47 16.11
CA ARG A 48 -6.26 -3.15 14.68
C ARG A 48 -5.02 -3.79 14.07
N TYR A 49 -5.12 -4.33 12.87
CA TYR A 49 -3.96 -4.94 12.23
C TYR A 49 -3.91 -4.77 10.71
N TYR A 50 -4.91 -4.14 10.10
CA TYR A 50 -4.80 -3.66 8.72
C TYR A 50 -4.60 -2.15 8.67
N ILE A 51 -3.53 -1.69 8.02
CA ILE A 51 -3.24 -0.27 7.79
C ILE A 51 -3.61 0.06 6.35
N LEU A 52 -4.71 0.79 6.15
CA LEU A 52 -5.30 1.04 4.84
C LEU A 52 -4.98 2.43 4.31
N GLY A 53 -4.80 2.56 3.00
CA GLY A 53 -4.73 3.87 2.33
C GLY A 53 -4.20 3.81 0.91
N LEU A 54 -4.38 4.88 0.14
CA LEU A 54 -3.83 5.00 -1.23
C LEU A 54 -2.29 5.03 -1.22
N LYS A 55 -1.67 4.85 -2.38
CA LYS A 55 -0.23 5.06 -2.55
C LYS A 55 0.18 6.47 -2.07
N GLY A 56 1.34 6.58 -1.41
CA GLY A 56 1.85 7.85 -0.89
C GLY A 56 1.28 8.34 0.46
N THR A 57 0.26 7.68 1.03
CA THR A 57 -0.34 8.04 2.35
C THR A 57 0.55 7.73 3.57
N GLY A 58 1.70 7.09 3.40
CA GLY A 58 2.64 6.82 4.48
C GLY A 58 2.47 5.48 5.20
N LYS A 59 1.79 4.49 4.61
CA LYS A 59 1.65 3.13 5.19
C LYS A 59 2.98 2.48 5.56
N THR A 60 3.90 2.37 4.59
CA THR A 60 5.26 1.87 4.83
C THR A 60 6.00 2.67 5.90
N ALA A 61 5.82 3.99 5.94
CA ALA A 61 6.45 4.83 6.96
C ALA A 61 5.91 4.52 8.37
N LEU A 62 4.58 4.38 8.50
CA LEU A 62 3.95 3.99 9.76
C LEU A 62 4.37 2.58 10.20
N LEU A 63 4.39 1.62 9.28
CA LEU A 63 4.78 0.24 9.58
C LEU A 63 6.25 0.15 10.03
N ARG A 64 7.15 0.92 9.41
CA ARG A 64 8.56 1.06 9.83
C ARG A 64 8.69 1.70 11.21
N PHE A 65 7.91 2.75 11.48
CA PHE A 65 7.85 3.39 12.79
C PHE A 65 7.34 2.44 13.88
N ILE A 66 6.31 1.65 13.58
CA ILE A 66 5.78 0.61 14.49
C ILE A 66 6.86 -0.46 14.74
N ASN A 67 7.52 -0.95 13.70
CA ASN A 67 8.60 -1.92 13.83
C ASN A 67 9.75 -1.40 14.71
N ASP A 68 10.18 -0.16 14.52
CA ASP A 68 11.21 0.47 15.38
C ASP A 68 10.75 0.57 16.84
N LYS A 69 9.49 0.93 17.09
CA LYS A 69 8.93 0.93 18.45
C LYS A 69 8.92 -0.45 19.09
N ILE A 70 8.53 -1.48 18.34
CA ILE A 70 8.51 -2.88 18.81
C ILE A 70 9.91 -3.32 19.23
N GLN A 71 10.91 -3.07 18.36
CA GLN A 71 12.29 -3.46 18.61
C GLN A 71 12.91 -2.68 19.79
N ASN A 72 12.62 -1.37 19.91
CA ASN A 72 13.07 -0.56 21.04
C ASN A 72 12.41 -0.98 22.37
N ALA A 73 11.21 -1.57 22.34
CA ALA A 73 10.58 -2.19 23.52
C ALA A 73 11.16 -3.58 23.84
N GLY A 74 12.08 -4.09 23.01
CA GLY A 74 12.75 -5.37 23.18
C GLY A 74 11.90 -6.58 22.79
N SER A 75 10.83 -6.37 22.02
CA SER A 75 10.02 -7.43 21.39
C SER A 75 10.58 -7.81 20.02
N ASN A 76 10.37 -9.07 19.63
CA ASN A 76 10.83 -9.57 18.33
C ASN A 76 9.84 -9.25 17.22
N SER A 77 10.36 -8.81 16.08
CA SER A 77 9.56 -8.51 14.90
C SER A 77 10.29 -8.78 13.59
N GLU A 78 9.55 -9.27 12.59
CA GLU A 78 10.03 -9.43 11.21
C GLU A 78 9.13 -8.62 10.26
N LEU A 79 9.76 -7.89 9.33
CA LEU A 79 9.06 -7.18 8.26
C LEU A 79 9.24 -7.93 6.93
N VAL A 80 8.16 -8.52 6.46
CA VAL A 80 8.04 -9.22 5.19
C VAL A 80 7.64 -8.22 4.09
N LEU A 81 8.53 -8.05 3.10
CA LEU A 81 8.35 -7.13 1.98
C LEU A 81 7.96 -7.91 0.73
N PHE A 82 6.67 -7.97 0.43
CA PHE A 82 6.13 -8.90 -0.57
C PHE A 82 6.73 -8.71 -1.97
N LYS A 83 6.77 -7.48 -2.48
CA LYS A 83 7.38 -7.18 -3.79
C LYS A 83 8.88 -7.50 -3.82
N SER A 84 9.59 -7.16 -2.74
CA SER A 84 11.05 -7.31 -2.69
C SER A 84 11.50 -8.76 -2.44
N GLN A 85 10.66 -9.58 -1.78
CA GLN A 85 11.03 -10.92 -1.29
C GLN A 85 10.26 -12.07 -1.97
N VAL A 86 9.15 -11.80 -2.65
CA VAL A 86 8.40 -12.78 -3.46
C VAL A 86 8.64 -12.48 -4.93
N THR A 87 9.52 -13.25 -5.58
CA THR A 87 9.81 -13.11 -7.00
C THR A 87 8.64 -13.59 -7.86
N GLU A 88 8.61 -13.22 -9.15
CA GLU A 88 7.63 -13.78 -10.08
C GLU A 88 7.78 -15.31 -10.22
N GLU A 89 9.01 -15.82 -10.15
CA GLU A 89 9.27 -17.26 -10.12
C GLU A 89 8.61 -17.93 -8.91
N ASP A 90 8.67 -17.28 -7.74
CA ASP A 90 8.04 -17.78 -6.51
C ASP A 90 6.51 -17.84 -6.65
N ARG A 91 5.90 -16.81 -7.26
CA ARG A 91 4.45 -16.78 -7.53
C ARG A 91 4.04 -17.87 -8.52
N GLN A 92 4.85 -18.09 -9.55
CA GLN A 92 4.61 -19.17 -10.52
C GLN A 92 4.75 -20.55 -9.87
N ASN A 93 5.76 -20.74 -9.02
CA ASN A 93 5.95 -21.99 -8.29
C ASN A 93 4.79 -22.23 -7.33
N LEU A 94 4.38 -21.22 -6.57
CA LEU A 94 3.22 -21.28 -5.69
C LEU A 94 1.94 -21.69 -6.47
N SER A 95 1.72 -21.09 -7.63
CA SER A 95 0.60 -21.43 -8.54
C SER A 95 0.67 -22.83 -9.13
N LYS A 96 1.86 -23.32 -9.49
CA LYS A 96 2.03 -24.72 -9.96
C LYS A 96 1.77 -25.70 -8.82
N SER A 97 2.13 -25.30 -7.60
CA SER A 97 2.05 -26.12 -6.40
C SER A 97 0.69 -26.11 -5.72
N SER A 98 -0.16 -25.11 -5.88
CA SER A 98 -1.47 -25.02 -5.18
C SER A 98 -2.55 -25.97 -5.72
N GLY A 99 -2.28 -26.70 -6.81
CA GLY A 99 -3.34 -27.40 -7.56
C GLY A 99 -4.33 -26.42 -8.19
N PHE A 100 -5.22 -26.93 -9.04
CA PHE A 100 -6.33 -26.17 -9.60
C PHE A 100 -7.59 -27.02 -9.47
N GLU A 101 -8.63 -26.47 -8.85
CA GLU A 101 -9.98 -27.02 -8.97
C GLU A 101 -10.67 -26.34 -10.15
N ILE A 102 -11.19 -27.13 -11.09
CA ILE A 102 -12.05 -26.62 -12.16
C ILE A 102 -13.48 -26.71 -11.62
N VAL A 103 -14.05 -25.58 -11.20
CA VAL A 103 -15.47 -25.51 -10.86
C VAL A 103 -16.22 -25.03 -12.09
N VAL A 104 -17.08 -25.89 -12.62
CA VAL A 104 -17.98 -25.53 -13.72
C VAL A 104 -19.12 -24.70 -13.13
N THR A 105 -19.08 -23.38 -13.36
CA THR A 105 -20.17 -22.48 -12.98
C THR A 105 -20.81 -21.95 -14.25
N GLY A 106 -21.81 -22.68 -14.78
CA GLY A 106 -22.34 -22.44 -16.14
C GLY A 106 -21.38 -22.92 -17.24
N ASP A 107 -21.34 -22.23 -18.39
CA ASP A 107 -20.49 -22.56 -19.55
C ASP A 107 -19.04 -22.05 -19.46
N VAL A 108 -18.64 -21.43 -18.34
CA VAL A 108 -17.28 -20.90 -18.15
C VAL A 108 -16.56 -21.73 -17.08
N PRO A 109 -15.46 -22.43 -17.42
CA PRO A 109 -14.64 -23.09 -16.42
C PRO A 109 -13.98 -22.04 -15.52
N VAL A 110 -14.30 -22.07 -14.23
CA VAL A 110 -13.64 -21.21 -13.23
C VAL A 110 -12.52 -22.01 -12.59
N PHE A 111 -11.29 -21.56 -12.82
CA PHE A 111 -10.12 -22.08 -12.12
C PHE A 111 -10.11 -21.51 -10.71
N ILE A 112 -10.21 -22.37 -9.70
CA ILE A 112 -10.06 -22.01 -8.29
C ILE A 112 -8.70 -22.51 -7.82
N GLN A 113 -7.77 -21.56 -7.69
CA GLN A 113 -6.57 -21.74 -6.89
C GLN A 113 -6.81 -21.15 -5.49
N ASP A 114 -6.44 -21.91 -4.46
CA ASP A 114 -6.50 -21.51 -3.07
C ASP A 114 -5.07 -21.55 -2.47
N PHE A 115 -4.62 -20.42 -1.95
CA PHE A 115 -3.29 -20.25 -1.36
C PHE A 115 -3.30 -20.13 0.17
N LYS A 116 -4.45 -20.30 0.83
CA LYS A 116 -4.61 -20.00 2.27
C LYS A 116 -3.71 -20.86 3.14
N GLU A 117 -3.67 -22.18 2.89
CA GLU A 117 -2.85 -23.09 3.69
C GLU A 117 -1.35 -22.88 3.44
N ALA A 118 -0.96 -22.53 2.21
CA ALA A 118 0.42 -22.17 1.89
C ALA A 118 0.84 -20.89 2.65
N TRP A 119 -0.06 -19.91 2.76
CA TRP A 119 0.19 -18.69 3.53
C TRP A 119 0.29 -18.95 5.02
N LYS A 120 -0.62 -19.73 5.61
CA LYS A 120 -0.54 -20.14 7.02
C LYS A 120 0.77 -20.87 7.30
N TRP A 121 1.19 -21.77 6.42
CA TRP A 121 2.44 -22.50 6.57
C TRP A 121 3.64 -21.55 6.62
N MET A 122 3.74 -20.63 5.65
CA MET A 122 4.79 -19.62 5.63
C MET A 122 4.77 -18.75 6.90
N ILE A 123 3.59 -18.31 7.33
CA ILE A 123 3.41 -17.54 8.56
C ILE A 123 3.97 -18.33 9.76
N TYR A 124 3.60 -19.60 9.92
CA TYR A 124 4.06 -20.43 11.03
C TYR A 124 5.56 -20.67 11.01
N GLN A 125 6.18 -20.82 9.84
CA GLN A 125 7.63 -20.92 9.73
C GLN A 125 8.34 -19.63 10.18
N ARG A 126 7.81 -18.46 9.81
CA ARG A 126 8.36 -17.14 10.20
C ARG A 126 8.19 -16.88 11.70
N LEU A 127 7.00 -17.16 12.23
CA LEU A 127 6.74 -17.06 13.66
C LEU A 127 7.64 -18.02 14.45
N SER A 128 7.83 -19.25 13.98
CA SER A 128 8.73 -20.24 14.58
C SER A 128 10.17 -19.72 14.67
N ALA A 129 10.67 -19.06 13.61
CA ALA A 129 11.97 -18.39 13.64
C ALA A 129 12.04 -17.28 14.71
N LEU A 130 11.01 -16.41 14.80
CA LEU A 130 10.94 -15.36 15.80
C LEU A 130 10.85 -15.90 17.24
N VAL A 131 10.14 -17.01 17.47
CA VAL A 131 10.08 -17.70 18.76
C VAL A 131 11.46 -18.23 19.15
N LYS A 132 12.20 -18.82 18.20
CA LYS A 132 13.58 -19.28 18.43
C LYS A 132 14.52 -18.12 18.77
N GLU A 133 14.39 -16.98 18.08
CA GLU A 133 15.14 -15.75 18.40
C GLU A 133 14.79 -15.19 19.80
N SER A 134 13.57 -15.41 20.28
CA SER A 134 13.15 -15.11 21.65
C SER A 134 13.74 -16.06 22.70
N LYS A 135 14.54 -17.06 22.27
CA LYS A 135 15.17 -18.07 23.14
C LYS A 135 14.18 -18.93 23.93
N ILE A 136 12.98 -19.13 23.40
CA ILE A 136 12.00 -20.07 23.95
C ILE A 136 12.45 -21.48 23.60
N ASP A 137 12.53 -22.39 24.59
CA ASP A 137 13.16 -23.71 24.40
C ASP A 137 12.39 -24.86 25.09
N SER A 138 11.06 -24.73 25.18
CA SER A 138 10.20 -25.83 25.65
C SER A 138 10.22 -27.02 24.68
N ILE A 139 9.73 -28.19 25.12
CA ILE A 139 9.63 -29.39 24.28
C ILE A 139 8.79 -29.09 23.02
N GLU A 140 7.66 -28.42 23.20
CA GLU A 140 6.72 -28.06 22.15
C GLU A 140 7.32 -27.02 21.19
N ALA A 141 8.11 -26.08 21.71
CA ALA A 141 8.86 -25.13 20.89
C ALA A 141 9.91 -25.84 20.02
N ARG A 142 10.65 -26.82 20.58
CA ARG A 142 11.59 -27.63 19.80
C ARG A 142 10.89 -28.46 18.73
N GLN A 143 9.77 -29.10 19.06
CA GLN A 143 8.94 -29.81 18.08
C GLN A 143 8.48 -28.87 16.95
N LEU A 144 8.06 -27.65 17.28
CA LEU A 144 7.71 -26.63 16.30
C LEU A 144 8.90 -26.27 15.41
N TYR A 145 10.10 -26.08 15.96
CA TYR A 145 11.32 -25.78 15.19
C TYR A 145 11.67 -26.91 14.23
N SER A 146 11.55 -28.16 14.67
CA SER A 146 11.85 -29.33 13.84
C SER A 146 10.83 -29.48 12.72
N LEU A 147 9.52 -29.36 13.01
CA LEU A 147 8.46 -29.40 11.99
C LEU A 147 8.63 -28.31 10.93
N THR A 148 8.90 -27.08 11.37
CA THR A 148 9.05 -25.91 10.48
C THR A 148 10.39 -25.88 9.73
N GLY A 149 11.33 -26.76 10.09
CA GLY A 149 12.66 -26.86 9.49
C GLY A 149 13.63 -25.77 9.94
N ILE A 150 13.35 -25.11 11.06
CA ILE A 150 14.18 -24.06 11.69
C ILE A 150 15.29 -24.66 12.57
N ALA A 151 15.18 -25.93 12.96
CA ALA A 151 16.16 -26.63 13.79
C ALA A 151 17.53 -26.84 13.07
N GLU A 152 17.52 -27.23 11.79
CA GLU A 152 18.71 -27.73 11.07
C GLU A 152 19.35 -26.74 10.09
N LYS A 153 18.59 -25.76 9.58
CA LYS A 153 19.05 -24.79 8.58
C LYS A 153 18.72 -23.40 9.10
N GLY A 154 19.65 -22.47 9.00
CA GLY A 154 19.39 -21.06 9.28
C GLY A 154 18.10 -20.59 8.60
N VAL A 155 17.46 -19.57 9.16
CA VAL A 155 16.16 -19.04 8.69
C VAL A 155 16.12 -19.01 7.17
N VAL A 156 15.19 -19.74 6.58
CA VAL A 156 15.05 -19.81 5.11
C VAL A 156 14.75 -18.40 4.59
N HIS A 157 15.76 -17.75 4.01
CA HIS A 157 15.70 -16.30 3.76
C HIS A 157 14.82 -15.91 2.56
N SER A 158 14.57 -16.80 1.59
CA SER A 158 13.69 -16.49 0.45
C SER A 158 12.33 -17.14 0.60
N LEU A 159 11.26 -16.36 0.43
CA LEU A 159 9.89 -16.84 0.41
C LEU A 159 9.68 -17.92 -0.68
N GLY A 160 10.39 -17.79 -1.81
CA GLY A 160 10.42 -18.80 -2.87
C GLY A 160 10.80 -20.21 -2.47
N SER A 161 11.79 -20.35 -1.58
CA SER A 161 12.22 -21.68 -1.11
C SER A 161 11.29 -22.29 -0.06
N LEU A 162 10.38 -21.48 0.53
CA LEU A 162 9.28 -21.99 1.36
C LEU A 162 8.20 -22.64 0.46
N PHE A 163 7.92 -22.02 -0.70
CA PHE A 163 6.91 -22.51 -1.63
C PHE A 163 7.40 -23.66 -2.52
N SER A 164 8.70 -23.79 -2.77
CA SER A 164 9.26 -24.88 -3.60
C SER A 164 9.10 -26.28 -2.98
N LYS A 165 8.88 -26.37 -1.66
CA LYS A 165 8.59 -27.63 -0.95
C LYS A 165 7.14 -28.07 -1.03
N ILE A 166 6.24 -27.19 -1.49
CA ILE A 166 4.82 -27.47 -1.62
C ILE A 166 4.61 -28.25 -2.92
N LYS A 167 3.98 -29.42 -2.83
CA LYS A 167 3.46 -30.15 -3.98
C LYS A 167 1.98 -30.41 -3.77
N SER A 168 1.13 -29.75 -4.55
CA SER A 168 -0.31 -29.77 -4.30
C SER A 168 -0.61 -29.28 -2.87
N THR A 169 -1.55 -29.92 -2.18
CA THR A 169 -1.93 -29.66 -0.80
C THR A 169 -0.99 -30.27 0.27
N ASN A 170 0.12 -30.91 -0.14
CA ASN A 170 1.00 -31.66 0.76
C ASN A 170 2.41 -31.05 0.85
N ILE A 171 3.06 -31.27 2.00
CA ILE A 171 4.44 -30.86 2.28
C ILE A 171 5.33 -32.09 2.39
N ARG A 172 6.50 -32.03 1.74
CA ARG A 172 7.55 -33.05 1.87
C ARG A 172 8.33 -32.86 3.16
N LEU A 173 8.35 -33.90 4.00
CA LEU A 173 9.13 -33.95 5.23
C LEU A 173 10.13 -35.12 5.17
N SER A 174 11.24 -34.98 5.87
CA SER A 174 12.29 -36.00 5.97
C SER A 174 13.03 -35.88 7.29
N GLY A 175 13.69 -36.95 7.72
CA GLY A 175 14.54 -36.94 8.92
C GLY A 175 13.75 -36.63 10.19
N GLU A 176 14.29 -35.76 11.03
CA GLU A 176 13.71 -35.38 12.33
C GLU A 176 12.30 -34.78 12.18
N ALA A 177 12.09 -33.92 11.18
CA ALA A 177 10.78 -33.29 10.94
C ALA A 177 9.67 -34.31 10.65
N LEU A 178 9.98 -35.39 9.91
CA LEU A 178 9.02 -36.46 9.66
C LEU A 178 8.76 -37.29 10.92
N GLY A 179 9.80 -37.57 11.71
CA GLY A 179 9.67 -38.29 12.98
C GLY A 179 8.75 -37.57 13.96
N ILE A 180 8.95 -36.27 14.14
CA ILE A 180 8.09 -35.43 14.99
C ILE A 180 6.66 -35.35 14.43
N ALA A 181 6.49 -35.26 13.12
CA ALA A 181 5.15 -35.24 12.52
C ALA A 181 4.36 -36.52 12.83
N VAL A 182 5.00 -37.69 12.71
CA VAL A 182 4.38 -38.98 13.06
C VAL A 182 4.09 -39.07 14.56
N GLU A 183 5.01 -38.62 15.42
CA GLU A 183 4.82 -38.58 16.88
C GLU A 183 3.61 -37.73 17.28
N LEU A 184 3.38 -36.61 16.59
CA LEU A 184 2.25 -35.71 16.82
C LEU A 184 0.95 -36.16 16.15
N GLY A 185 0.95 -37.35 15.55
CA GLY A 185 -0.22 -38.02 14.98
C GLY A 185 -0.60 -37.57 13.57
N LEU A 186 0.35 -37.09 12.76
CA LEU A 186 0.10 -36.72 11.37
C LEU A 186 0.30 -37.93 10.45
N ASP A 187 -0.64 -38.13 9.51
CA ASP A 187 -0.57 -39.22 8.56
C ASP A 187 0.45 -38.90 7.45
N ALA A 188 1.53 -39.68 7.43
CA ALA A 188 2.55 -39.61 6.39
C ALA A 188 2.22 -40.55 5.24
N SER A 189 2.04 -40.00 4.05
CA SER A 189 1.88 -40.75 2.80
C SER A 189 3.22 -40.90 2.10
N ASN A 190 3.50 -42.08 1.53
CA ASN A 190 4.73 -42.31 0.77
C ASN A 190 4.43 -42.21 -0.74
N GLU A 191 5.00 -41.21 -1.40
CA GLU A 191 4.97 -41.05 -2.85
C GLU A 191 6.39 -41.08 -3.43
N LYS A 192 6.69 -42.06 -4.29
CA LYS A 192 7.96 -42.15 -5.05
C LYS A 192 9.22 -41.89 -4.17
N ASP A 193 9.36 -42.68 -3.10
CA ASP A 193 10.46 -42.60 -2.11
C ASP A 193 10.55 -41.30 -1.29
N GLN A 194 9.47 -40.52 -1.23
CA GLN A 194 9.39 -39.31 -0.40
C GLN A 194 8.12 -39.31 0.43
N SER A 195 8.25 -39.07 1.73
CA SER A 195 7.12 -38.95 2.65
C SER A 195 6.53 -37.55 2.61
N THR A 196 5.20 -37.46 2.50
CA THR A 196 4.46 -36.20 2.46
C THR A 196 3.34 -36.19 3.49
N VAL A 197 3.09 -35.01 4.05
CA VAL A 197 2.07 -34.78 5.07
C VAL A 197 1.11 -33.69 4.59
N SER A 198 -0.17 -33.81 4.95
CA SER A 198 -1.19 -32.80 4.64
C SER A 198 -0.82 -31.45 5.24
N MET A 199 -0.79 -30.41 4.41
CA MET A 199 -0.45 -29.05 4.86
C MET A 199 -1.46 -28.50 5.87
N SER A 200 -2.74 -28.83 5.71
CA SER A 200 -3.78 -28.35 6.62
C SER A 200 -3.65 -28.98 8.01
N GLU A 201 -3.32 -30.27 8.10
CA GLU A 201 -3.05 -30.96 9.37
C GLU A 201 -1.77 -30.43 10.03
N LEU A 202 -0.77 -30.13 9.20
CA LEU A 202 0.48 -29.58 9.66
C LEU A 202 0.33 -28.16 10.22
N ASN A 203 -0.45 -27.30 9.56
CA ASN A 203 -0.81 -25.98 10.05
C ASN A 203 -1.62 -26.05 11.35
N ARG A 204 -2.61 -26.97 11.44
CA ARG A 204 -3.35 -27.22 12.69
C ARG A 204 -2.42 -27.65 13.82
N THR A 205 -1.44 -28.49 13.52
CA THR A 205 -0.46 -28.94 14.53
C THR A 205 0.47 -27.81 14.96
N CYS A 206 0.95 -26.97 14.04
CA CYS A 206 1.72 -25.77 14.39
C CYS A 206 0.91 -24.86 15.32
N GLY A 207 -0.35 -24.59 14.98
CA GLY A 207 -1.28 -23.81 15.81
C GLY A 207 -1.42 -24.39 17.23
N ARG A 208 -1.56 -25.73 17.37
CA ARG A 208 -1.57 -26.41 18.67
C ARG A 208 -0.27 -26.21 19.44
N LEU A 209 0.89 -26.36 18.80
CA LEU A 209 2.19 -26.21 19.46
C LEU A 209 2.41 -24.78 19.97
N PHE A 210 2.04 -23.76 19.20
CA PHE A 210 2.09 -22.36 19.66
C PHE A 210 1.24 -22.10 20.91
N ARG A 211 0.16 -22.86 21.12
CA ARG A 211 -0.68 -22.74 22.33
C ARG A 211 0.01 -23.29 23.57
N ALA A 212 0.92 -24.25 23.39
CA ALA A 212 1.47 -25.06 24.47
C ALA A 212 2.67 -24.45 25.21
N PHE A 213 3.22 -23.32 24.74
CA PHE A 213 4.28 -22.59 25.44
C PHE A 213 3.94 -21.11 25.63
N ASP A 214 4.54 -20.49 26.63
CA ASP A 214 4.30 -19.09 26.96
C ASP A 214 5.21 -18.14 26.18
N ILE A 215 4.66 -16.95 25.91
CA ILE A 215 5.32 -15.89 25.15
C ILE A 215 5.35 -14.66 26.06
N GLU A 216 6.49 -14.47 26.74
CA GLU A 216 6.67 -13.36 27.69
C GLU A 216 6.62 -12.00 27.00
N LYS A 217 7.28 -11.90 25.83
CA LYS A 217 7.32 -10.69 25.02
C LYS A 217 6.55 -10.89 23.73
N PRO A 218 5.68 -9.94 23.34
CA PRO A 218 4.93 -10.05 22.10
C PRO A 218 5.83 -10.27 20.88
N ILE A 219 5.34 -11.08 19.94
CA ILE A 219 5.97 -11.37 18.65
C ILE A 219 5.15 -10.74 17.53
N TYR A 220 5.81 -10.05 16.60
CA TYR A 220 5.14 -9.35 15.51
C TYR A 220 5.62 -9.81 14.14
N LEU A 221 4.69 -10.11 13.24
CA LEU A 221 4.99 -10.36 11.83
C LEU A 221 4.30 -9.29 10.98
N LEU A 222 5.08 -8.44 10.33
CA LEU A 222 4.59 -7.30 9.59
C LEU A 222 4.67 -7.55 8.08
N PHE A 223 3.62 -7.22 7.35
CA PHE A 223 3.53 -7.37 5.90
C PHE A 223 3.40 -6.00 5.21
N ASP A 224 4.22 -5.77 4.19
CA ASP A 224 4.16 -4.56 3.36
C ASP A 224 4.40 -4.89 1.88
N GLU A 225 4.27 -3.87 1.02
CA GLU A 225 4.49 -3.95 -0.43
C GLU A 225 3.55 -4.95 -1.14
N LEU A 226 2.32 -5.10 -0.65
CA LEU A 226 1.24 -5.85 -1.31
C LEU A 226 0.77 -5.09 -2.57
N GLU A 227 1.48 -5.31 -3.68
CA GLU A 227 1.26 -4.67 -4.98
C GLU A 227 0.83 -5.67 -6.04
N LEU A 228 -0.03 -5.22 -6.96
CA LEU A 228 -0.45 -5.95 -8.15
C LEU A 228 0.32 -5.45 -9.38
N PHE A 229 0.65 -6.37 -10.29
CA PHE A 229 1.22 -6.04 -11.60
C PHE A 229 0.32 -6.59 -12.71
N HIS A 230 -0.28 -5.69 -13.48
CA HIS A 230 -1.15 -6.05 -14.60
C HIS A 230 -0.35 -6.15 -15.91
N GLN A 231 0.45 -7.21 -16.06
CA GLN A 231 1.12 -7.50 -17.34
C GLN A 231 0.25 -8.38 -18.24
N THR A 232 -0.24 -9.51 -17.74
CA THR A 232 -1.21 -10.37 -18.44
C THR A 232 -2.45 -10.62 -17.58
N PRO A 233 -3.63 -10.90 -18.19
CA PRO A 233 -4.85 -11.21 -17.43
C PRO A 233 -4.70 -12.39 -16.46
N GLU A 234 -3.98 -13.43 -16.87
CA GLU A 234 -3.79 -14.65 -16.07
C GLU A 234 -2.89 -14.38 -14.86
N GLN A 235 -1.78 -13.66 -15.07
CA GLN A 235 -0.89 -13.25 -13.98
C GLN A 235 -1.62 -12.34 -12.99
N PHE A 236 -2.43 -11.42 -13.52
CA PHE A 236 -3.19 -10.47 -12.70
C PHE A 236 -4.25 -11.18 -11.85
N ASP A 237 -5.00 -12.13 -12.40
CA ASP A 237 -5.98 -12.93 -11.64
C ASP A 237 -5.31 -13.78 -10.55
N ARG A 238 -4.22 -14.47 -10.91
CA ARG A 238 -3.39 -15.24 -9.97
C ARG A 238 -2.89 -14.37 -8.82
N ASP A 239 -2.29 -13.22 -9.12
CA ASP A 239 -1.72 -12.34 -8.09
C ASP A 239 -2.80 -11.74 -7.17
N ARG A 240 -4.00 -11.45 -7.70
CA ARG A 240 -5.15 -11.04 -6.87
C ARG A 240 -5.55 -12.13 -5.89
N ARG A 241 -5.60 -13.41 -6.31
CA ARG A 241 -5.90 -14.55 -5.42
C ARG A 241 -4.82 -14.76 -4.38
N ILE A 242 -3.55 -14.65 -4.77
CA ILE A 242 -2.41 -14.75 -3.85
C ILE A 242 -2.52 -13.70 -2.74
N ILE A 243 -2.80 -12.43 -3.07
CA ILE A 243 -2.99 -11.36 -2.07
C ILE A 243 -4.25 -11.58 -1.23
N ARG A 244 -5.37 -11.96 -1.86
CA ARG A 244 -6.64 -12.27 -1.17
C ARG A 244 -6.43 -13.28 -0.05
N ASP A 245 -5.78 -14.39 -0.38
CA ASP A 245 -5.61 -15.52 0.54
C ASP A 245 -4.58 -15.21 1.63
N LEU A 246 -3.63 -14.31 1.37
CA LEU A 246 -2.75 -13.78 2.41
C LEU A 246 -3.52 -12.92 3.41
N ILE A 247 -4.40 -12.02 2.94
CA ILE A 247 -5.28 -11.23 3.82
C ILE A 247 -6.13 -12.18 4.67
N TYR A 248 -6.74 -13.18 4.05
CA TYR A 248 -7.49 -14.20 4.79
C TYR A 248 -6.64 -14.92 5.86
N ALA A 249 -5.43 -15.37 5.49
CA ALA A 249 -4.54 -16.08 6.41
C ALA A 249 -4.09 -15.20 7.60
N ILE A 250 -3.83 -13.91 7.37
CA ILE A 250 -3.50 -12.95 8.43
C ILE A 250 -4.65 -12.85 9.45
N SER A 251 -5.89 -12.68 8.98
CA SER A 251 -7.06 -12.63 9.86
C SER A 251 -7.25 -13.92 10.66
N GLN A 252 -7.15 -15.08 10.00
CA GLN A 252 -7.33 -16.38 10.64
C GLN A 252 -6.30 -16.64 11.73
N VAL A 253 -5.03 -16.33 11.48
CA VAL A 253 -3.95 -16.57 12.44
C VAL A 253 -4.02 -15.58 13.61
N ASN A 254 -4.37 -14.30 13.37
CA ASN A 254 -4.62 -13.36 14.46
C ASN A 254 -5.80 -13.81 15.33
N ALA A 255 -6.90 -14.26 14.72
CA ALA A 255 -8.06 -14.77 15.46
C ALA A 255 -7.69 -15.99 16.30
N GLU A 256 -6.97 -16.96 15.72
CA GLU A 256 -6.48 -18.14 16.43
C GLU A 256 -5.63 -17.75 17.65
N PHE A 257 -4.68 -16.81 17.53
CA PHE A 257 -3.88 -16.42 18.68
C PHE A 257 -4.65 -15.60 19.73
N ALA A 258 -5.59 -14.75 19.29
CA ALA A 258 -6.44 -13.98 20.18
C ALA A 258 -7.35 -14.89 21.04
N GLU A 259 -7.98 -15.90 20.43
CA GLU A 259 -8.83 -16.89 21.12
C GLU A 259 -8.07 -17.68 22.18
N ASN A 260 -6.76 -17.87 21.99
CA ASN A 260 -5.89 -18.61 22.90
C ASN A 260 -5.05 -17.70 23.82
N GLY A 261 -5.35 -16.39 23.85
CA GLY A 261 -4.66 -15.42 24.72
C GLY A 261 -3.17 -15.27 24.44
N LYS A 262 -2.71 -15.53 23.21
CA LYS A 262 -1.30 -15.44 22.81
C LYS A 262 -0.97 -14.06 22.25
N ASN A 263 0.15 -13.50 22.71
CA ASN A 263 0.66 -12.21 22.27
C ASN A 263 1.46 -12.33 20.95
N ILE A 264 0.81 -12.84 19.90
CA ILE A 264 1.36 -12.90 18.55
C ILE A 264 0.47 -12.05 17.65
N PHE A 265 1.06 -11.10 16.93
CA PHE A 265 0.33 -10.12 16.15
C PHE A 265 0.84 -10.05 14.72
N LEU A 266 -0.03 -10.31 13.75
CA LEU A 266 0.26 -10.13 12.34
C LEU A 266 -0.32 -8.79 11.88
N ILE A 267 0.50 -7.90 11.35
CA ILE A 267 0.08 -6.55 10.92
C ILE A 267 0.34 -6.40 9.43
N SER A 268 -0.59 -5.86 8.66
CA SER A 268 -0.44 -5.70 7.21
C SER A 268 -0.83 -4.32 6.71
N SER A 269 -0.01 -3.80 5.81
CA SER A 269 -0.19 -2.57 5.06
C SER A 269 -0.89 -2.86 3.73
N LEU A 270 -2.09 -2.31 3.51
CA LEU A 270 -2.90 -2.55 2.31
C LEU A 270 -3.16 -1.26 1.53
N ARG A 271 -2.81 -1.29 0.24
CA ARG A 271 -3.19 -0.26 -0.73
C ARG A 271 -4.68 -0.39 -1.06
N THR A 272 -5.45 0.68 -0.91
CA THR A 272 -6.93 0.64 -1.09
C THR A 272 -7.35 0.30 -2.52
N GLU A 273 -6.59 0.73 -3.51
CA GLU A 273 -6.78 0.40 -4.92
C GLU A 273 -6.48 -1.08 -5.23
N VAL A 274 -5.51 -1.68 -4.51
CA VAL A 274 -5.23 -3.12 -4.57
C VAL A 274 -6.35 -3.89 -3.88
N LEU A 275 -6.76 -3.45 -2.68
CA LEU A 275 -7.85 -4.06 -1.93
C LEU A 275 -9.15 -4.08 -2.73
N HIS A 276 -9.49 -2.98 -3.42
CA HIS A 276 -10.66 -2.93 -4.29
C HIS A 276 -10.58 -3.98 -5.41
N SER A 277 -9.43 -4.08 -6.08
CA SER A 277 -9.19 -5.10 -7.09
C SER A 277 -9.34 -6.50 -6.51
N VAL A 278 -8.84 -6.77 -5.30
CA VAL A 278 -8.95 -8.09 -4.66
C VAL A 278 -10.40 -8.41 -4.25
N LEU A 279 -11.16 -7.46 -3.70
CA LEU A 279 -12.54 -7.65 -3.24
C LEU A 279 -13.51 -8.00 -4.38
N GLU A 280 -13.23 -7.56 -5.61
CA GLU A 280 -13.99 -7.94 -6.80
C GLU A 280 -13.96 -9.46 -7.09
N LEU A 281 -13.06 -10.24 -6.49
CA LEU A 281 -13.02 -11.71 -6.61
C LEU A 281 -14.10 -12.44 -5.78
N GLY A 282 -14.85 -11.76 -4.91
CA GLY A 282 -16.03 -12.33 -4.25
C GLY A 282 -15.78 -13.20 -3.01
N HIS A 283 -14.96 -12.75 -2.06
CA HIS A 283 -14.73 -13.44 -0.78
C HIS A 283 -14.91 -12.52 0.44
N GLU A 284 -15.28 -13.11 1.59
CA GLU A 284 -15.60 -12.41 2.85
C GLU A 284 -14.39 -11.76 3.57
N ILE A 285 -13.31 -11.36 2.88
CA ILE A 285 -12.20 -10.62 3.52
C ILE A 285 -12.58 -9.18 3.86
N GLY A 286 -13.63 -8.65 3.25
CA GLY A 286 -14.07 -7.26 3.45
C GLY A 286 -14.45 -6.97 4.90
N ARG A 287 -15.17 -7.90 5.56
CA ARG A 287 -15.58 -7.75 6.96
C ARG A 287 -14.38 -7.62 7.89
N ASP A 288 -13.41 -8.53 7.79
CA ASP A 288 -12.21 -8.49 8.62
C ASP A 288 -11.41 -7.21 8.38
N VAL A 289 -11.29 -6.79 7.12
CA VAL A 289 -10.57 -5.56 6.78
C VAL A 289 -11.28 -4.32 7.33
N ASP A 290 -12.61 -4.31 7.36
CA ASP A 290 -13.39 -3.22 7.93
C ASP A 290 -13.32 -3.21 9.47
N ASP A 291 -13.47 -4.36 10.11
CA ASP A 291 -13.49 -4.51 11.57
C ASP A 291 -12.11 -4.27 12.20
N PHE A 292 -11.04 -4.75 11.55
CA PHE A 292 -9.67 -4.66 12.08
C PHE A 292 -8.78 -3.64 11.35
N GLY A 293 -9.35 -2.89 10.40
CA GLY A 293 -8.64 -1.89 9.62
C GLY A 293 -8.64 -0.50 10.25
N VAL A 294 -7.53 0.20 10.05
CA VAL A 294 -7.40 1.64 10.29
C VAL A 294 -6.98 2.33 9.00
N ARG A 295 -7.77 3.31 8.56
CA ARG A 295 -7.49 4.06 7.33
C ARG A 295 -6.63 5.28 7.65
N LEU A 296 -5.52 5.41 6.94
CA LEU A 296 -4.68 6.60 7.00
C LEU A 296 -5.40 7.76 6.33
N ASP A 297 -5.80 8.74 7.14
CA ASP A 297 -6.40 9.99 6.66
C ASP A 297 -5.61 11.20 7.14
N TRP A 298 -5.07 11.92 6.17
CA TRP A 298 -4.31 13.13 6.36
C TRP A 298 -5.13 14.40 6.08
N SER A 299 -6.34 14.25 5.57
CA SER A 299 -7.22 15.36 5.18
C SER A 299 -8.01 15.95 6.36
N SER A 300 -7.85 15.37 7.54
CA SER A 300 -8.44 15.86 8.77
C SER A 300 -7.88 17.22 9.15
N GLY A 301 -8.76 18.22 9.21
CA GLY A 301 -8.44 19.56 9.66
C GLY A 301 -8.73 20.63 8.61
N LYS A 302 -8.66 21.90 9.06
CA LYS A 302 -8.81 23.05 8.17
C LYS A 302 -7.47 23.33 7.50
N ASP A 303 -7.50 23.70 6.22
CA ASP A 303 -6.33 24.22 5.50
C ASP A 303 -5.75 25.40 6.29
N SER A 304 -4.60 25.17 6.93
CA SER A 304 -3.91 26.10 7.83
C SER A 304 -2.45 25.65 8.01
N PRO A 305 -1.54 26.50 8.51
CA PRO A 305 -0.17 26.10 8.80
C PRO A 305 -0.04 24.94 9.80
N THR A 306 -1.05 24.73 10.65
CA THR A 306 -1.11 23.66 11.65
C THR A 306 -1.75 22.36 11.13
N HIS A 307 -2.08 22.28 9.84
CA HIS A 307 -2.62 21.07 9.22
C HIS A 307 -1.69 19.86 9.46
N PRO A 308 -2.20 18.64 9.77
CA PRO A 308 -1.36 17.49 10.14
C PRO A 308 -0.23 17.18 9.14
N LEU A 309 -0.52 17.24 7.83
CA LEU A 309 0.50 17.10 6.79
C LEU A 309 1.61 18.16 6.88
N LEU A 310 1.22 19.42 7.09
CA LEU A 310 2.20 20.50 7.18
C LEU A 310 3.00 20.36 8.48
N ARG A 311 2.39 19.93 9.58
CA ARG A 311 3.10 19.62 10.81
C ARG A 311 4.14 18.50 10.65
N LEU A 312 3.82 17.45 9.90
CA LEU A 312 4.79 16.41 9.54
C LEU A 312 5.99 17.01 8.78
N ILE A 313 5.72 17.88 7.81
CA ILE A 313 6.76 18.53 7.02
C ILE A 313 7.56 19.54 7.85
N SER A 314 6.93 20.33 8.71
CA SER A 314 7.62 21.30 9.57
C SER A 314 8.57 20.61 10.54
N LYS A 315 8.18 19.46 11.11
CA LYS A 315 9.08 18.65 11.94
C LYS A 315 10.28 18.13 11.16
N LYS A 316 10.08 17.64 9.93
CA LYS A 316 11.19 17.19 9.07
C LYS A 316 12.18 18.33 8.79
N ILE A 317 11.66 19.51 8.43
CA ILE A 317 12.49 20.71 8.21
C ILE A 317 13.19 21.11 9.51
N SER A 318 12.48 21.12 10.63
CA SER A 318 12.99 21.53 11.94
C SER A 318 14.16 20.65 12.39
N VAL A 319 14.00 19.33 12.35
CA VAL A 319 15.05 18.38 12.76
C VAL A 319 16.28 18.48 11.85
N SER A 320 16.07 18.59 10.53
CA SER A 320 17.19 18.63 9.57
C SER A 320 17.96 19.96 9.54
N SER A 321 17.25 21.08 9.56
CA SER A 321 17.83 22.43 9.52
C SER A 321 18.20 22.99 10.89
N ARG A 322 17.78 22.32 11.98
CA ARG A 322 17.91 22.78 13.37
C ARG A 322 17.21 24.11 13.67
N VAL A 323 16.20 24.46 12.87
CA VAL A 323 15.29 25.60 13.11
C VAL A 323 14.14 25.14 14.00
N PRO A 324 13.71 25.91 15.02
CA PRO A 324 12.53 25.56 15.82
C PRO A 324 11.28 25.35 14.95
N GLU A 325 10.46 24.33 15.23
CA GLU A 325 9.28 23.96 14.42
C GLU A 325 8.35 25.16 14.13
N ASN A 326 8.20 26.08 15.09
CA ASN A 326 7.35 27.26 14.97
C ASN A 326 7.88 28.31 13.98
N ASP A 327 9.19 28.33 13.74
CA ASP A 327 9.86 29.33 12.91
C ASP A 327 10.01 28.87 11.46
N VAL A 328 9.94 27.56 11.22
CA VAL A 328 10.16 26.90 9.91
C VAL A 328 9.47 27.61 8.75
N TRP A 329 8.18 27.93 8.89
CA TRP A 329 7.41 28.53 7.80
C TRP A 329 7.82 29.98 7.53
N GLY A 330 8.14 30.75 8.57
CA GLY A 330 8.61 32.12 8.42
C GLY A 330 10.05 32.22 7.90
N THR A 331 10.88 31.21 8.19
CA THR A 331 12.27 31.13 7.74
C THR A 331 12.37 30.75 6.27
N PHE A 332 11.67 29.69 5.84
CA PHE A 332 11.94 29.08 4.53
C PHE A 332 10.87 29.35 3.47
N PHE A 333 9.68 29.86 3.83
CA PHE A 333 8.57 30.01 2.90
C PHE A 333 8.09 31.47 2.82
N PRO A 334 7.66 31.92 1.62
CA PRO A 334 7.03 33.22 1.49
C PRO A 334 5.58 33.12 2.00
N ASN A 335 4.97 34.25 2.38
CA ASN A 335 3.56 34.29 2.76
C ASN A 335 2.64 33.73 1.67
N ASN A 336 2.96 34.05 0.41
CA ASN A 336 2.17 33.67 -0.75
C ASN A 336 3.04 33.01 -1.83
N ILE A 337 2.50 31.97 -2.47
CA ILE A 337 3.02 31.29 -3.65
C ILE A 337 1.92 31.32 -4.70
N ASN A 338 2.19 31.81 -5.91
CA ASN A 338 1.18 31.90 -6.98
C ASN A 338 -0.14 32.57 -6.54
N ASN A 339 -0.03 33.71 -5.84
CA ASN A 339 -1.15 34.49 -5.29
C ASN A 339 -2.05 33.74 -4.29
N GLN A 340 -1.57 32.62 -3.74
CA GLN A 340 -2.25 31.84 -2.70
C GLN A 340 -1.38 31.80 -1.45
N GLN A 341 -2.00 31.77 -0.26
CA GLN A 341 -1.27 31.48 0.97
C GLN A 341 -0.47 30.18 0.82
N PHE A 342 0.79 30.16 1.26
CA PHE A 342 1.71 29.05 1.00
C PHE A 342 1.12 27.68 1.35
N PHE A 343 0.44 27.57 2.50
CA PHE A 343 -0.15 26.32 2.97
C PHE A 343 -1.27 25.83 2.04
N LYS A 344 -2.12 26.73 1.52
CA LYS A 344 -3.15 26.39 0.53
C LYS A 344 -2.52 25.98 -0.78
N PHE A 345 -1.47 26.67 -1.20
CA PHE A 345 -0.75 26.31 -2.42
C PHE A 345 -0.20 24.88 -2.33
N ILE A 346 0.56 24.57 -1.27
CA ILE A 346 1.18 23.26 -1.05
C ILE A 346 0.12 22.17 -0.97
N LEU A 347 -0.90 22.34 -0.11
CA LEU A 347 -1.95 21.35 0.10
C LEU A 347 -2.72 21.07 -1.19
N ASN A 348 -3.21 22.11 -1.88
CA ASN A 348 -3.96 21.94 -3.13
C ASN A 348 -3.10 21.39 -4.28
N SER A 349 -1.78 21.61 -4.26
CA SER A 349 -0.86 21.06 -5.26
C SER A 349 -0.59 19.57 -5.05
N SER A 350 -0.88 19.05 -3.86
CA SER A 350 -0.74 17.65 -3.48
C SER A 350 -2.09 16.93 -3.46
N TYR A 351 -2.08 15.60 -3.43
CA TYR A 351 -3.30 14.80 -3.18
C TYR A 351 -3.57 14.64 -1.68
N TYR A 352 -3.13 15.60 -0.84
CA TYR A 352 -3.19 15.51 0.61
C TYR A 352 -2.49 14.24 1.16
N ARG A 353 -1.33 13.90 0.60
CA ARG A 353 -0.51 12.76 1.04
C ARG A 353 0.91 13.24 1.33
N PRO A 354 1.59 12.69 2.37
CA PRO A 354 2.95 13.08 2.71
C PRO A 354 3.92 13.05 1.52
N ARG A 355 3.88 11.96 0.75
CA ARG A 355 4.76 11.73 -0.40
C ARG A 355 4.65 12.84 -1.45
N ASP A 356 3.45 13.32 -1.72
CA ASP A 356 3.22 14.32 -2.76
C ASP A 356 3.76 15.69 -2.38
N ILE A 357 3.67 16.05 -1.10
CA ILE A 357 4.25 17.29 -0.57
C ILE A 357 5.78 17.19 -0.56
N VAL A 358 6.33 16.06 -0.10
CA VAL A 358 7.79 15.81 -0.16
C VAL A 358 8.30 15.92 -1.59
N ARG A 359 7.61 15.30 -2.56
CA ARG A 359 7.95 15.41 -3.99
C ARG A 359 7.93 16.87 -4.45
N LEU A 360 6.83 17.59 -4.20
CA LEU A 360 6.68 18.99 -4.61
C LEU A 360 7.82 19.86 -4.08
N LEU A 361 8.10 19.77 -2.79
CA LEU A 361 9.12 20.59 -2.12
C LEU A 361 10.54 20.21 -2.51
N ARG A 362 10.82 18.92 -2.74
CA ARG A 362 12.13 18.48 -3.22
C ARG A 362 12.43 18.97 -4.61
N VAL A 363 11.50 18.79 -5.55
CA VAL A 363 11.71 19.27 -6.93
C VAL A 363 11.90 20.80 -6.92
N ALA A 364 11.11 21.53 -6.11
CA ALA A 364 11.28 22.97 -5.95
C ALA A 364 12.65 23.35 -5.36
N ARG A 365 13.12 22.68 -4.31
CA ARG A 365 14.43 22.92 -3.68
C ARG A 365 15.57 22.66 -4.65
N ASP A 366 15.52 21.53 -5.36
CA ASP A 366 16.60 21.07 -6.22
C ASP A 366 16.83 22.01 -7.43
N PHE A 367 15.87 22.90 -7.75
CA PHE A 367 16.04 23.96 -8.75
C PHE A 367 17.03 25.07 -8.33
N ARG A 368 17.04 25.45 -7.04
CA ARG A 368 17.98 26.43 -6.45
C ARG A 368 18.26 26.06 -4.99
N PRO A 369 19.12 25.05 -4.75
CA PRO A 369 19.37 24.56 -3.40
C PRO A 369 20.08 25.59 -2.51
N ASP A 370 20.82 26.52 -3.11
CA ASP A 370 21.57 27.58 -2.45
C ASP A 370 20.72 28.79 -2.00
N ALA A 371 19.46 28.89 -2.44
CA ALA A 371 18.55 29.94 -1.99
C ALA A 371 18.25 29.82 -0.49
N GLU A 372 17.96 30.94 0.18
CA GLU A 372 17.58 30.95 1.61
C GLU A 372 16.09 30.63 1.81
N THR A 373 15.25 30.99 0.85
CA THR A 373 13.78 30.87 0.93
C THR A 373 13.18 30.40 -0.38
N PHE A 374 12.11 29.61 -0.30
CA PHE A 374 11.28 29.31 -1.46
C PHE A 374 10.65 30.58 -2.05
N THR A 375 10.38 30.56 -3.35
CA THR A 375 9.67 31.64 -4.06
C THR A 375 8.71 31.04 -5.08
N THR A 376 7.80 31.85 -5.61
CA THR A 376 6.93 31.44 -6.72
C THR A 376 7.71 30.87 -7.91
N GLU A 377 8.89 31.44 -8.21
CA GLU A 377 9.74 30.97 -9.31
C GLU A 377 10.17 29.50 -9.13
N HIS A 378 10.49 29.08 -7.89
CA HIS A 378 10.87 27.68 -7.62
C HIS A 378 9.78 26.71 -8.06
N PHE A 379 8.52 27.03 -7.80
CA PHE A 379 7.38 26.16 -8.14
C PHE A 379 6.97 26.28 -9.61
N ASP A 380 7.06 27.46 -10.20
CA ASP A 380 6.68 27.66 -11.61
C ASP A 380 7.64 26.97 -12.56
N LYS A 381 8.95 27.13 -12.33
CA LYS A 381 10.01 26.53 -13.16
C LYS A 381 10.05 25.01 -13.06
N THR A 382 9.62 24.46 -11.93
CA THR A 382 9.63 23.01 -11.68
C THR A 382 8.29 22.32 -11.92
N SER A 383 7.23 23.07 -12.20
CA SER A 383 5.87 22.55 -12.37
C SER A 383 5.75 21.40 -13.38
N THR A 384 6.51 21.46 -14.49
CA THR A 384 6.54 20.38 -15.49
C THR A 384 7.17 19.11 -14.94
N GLU A 385 8.31 19.22 -14.23
CA GLU A 385 9.00 18.06 -13.67
C GLU A 385 8.17 17.42 -12.55
N TYR A 386 7.62 18.22 -11.65
CA TYR A 386 6.68 17.76 -10.63
C TYR A 386 5.48 17.01 -11.25
N SER A 387 4.94 17.53 -12.36
CA SER A 387 3.80 16.93 -13.04
C SER A 387 4.13 15.58 -13.67
N LYS A 388 5.31 15.45 -14.29
CA LYS A 388 5.82 14.16 -14.82
C LYS A 388 5.97 13.12 -13.73
N GLN A 389 6.64 13.48 -12.62
CA GLN A 389 6.84 12.57 -11.50
C GLN A 389 5.50 12.16 -10.85
N THR A 390 4.52 13.06 -10.84
CA THR A 390 3.17 12.74 -10.33
C THR A 390 2.42 11.80 -11.26
N TRP A 391 2.55 11.96 -12.58
CA TRP A 391 1.96 11.03 -13.54
C TRP A 391 2.52 9.61 -13.43
N LEU A 392 3.82 9.47 -13.14
CA LEU A 392 4.43 8.16 -12.88
C LEU A 392 3.77 7.46 -11.68
N GLU A 393 3.54 8.18 -10.57
CA GLU A 393 2.83 7.61 -9.40
C GLU A 393 1.39 7.20 -9.77
N VAL A 394 0.68 8.05 -10.52
CA VAL A 394 -0.68 7.76 -11.01
C VAL A 394 -0.70 6.50 -11.87
N THR A 395 0.29 6.31 -12.75
CA THR A 395 0.44 5.09 -13.55
C THR A 395 0.58 3.85 -12.67
N GLU A 396 1.37 3.92 -11.60
CA GLU A 396 1.54 2.81 -10.66
C GLU A 396 0.29 2.50 -9.81
N GLU A 397 -0.60 3.47 -9.62
CA GLU A 397 -1.93 3.23 -9.03
C GLU A 397 -2.89 2.63 -10.05
N LEU A 398 -2.87 3.10 -11.30
CA LEU A 398 -3.70 2.57 -12.39
C LEU A 398 -3.36 1.12 -12.76
N LEU A 399 -2.11 0.68 -12.59
CA LEU A 399 -1.70 -0.71 -12.83
C LEU A 399 -2.42 -1.73 -11.93
N ALA A 400 -3.12 -1.29 -10.88
CA ALA A 400 -3.99 -2.15 -10.09
C ALA A 400 -5.30 -2.53 -10.82
N SER A 401 -5.61 -1.91 -11.96
CA SER A 401 -6.87 -2.13 -12.70
C SER A 401 -6.72 -2.10 -14.23
N TYR A 402 -5.68 -1.45 -14.75
CA TYR A 402 -5.46 -1.22 -16.19
C TYR A 402 -4.11 -1.76 -16.64
N SER A 403 -4.04 -2.26 -17.88
CA SER A 403 -2.78 -2.65 -18.52
C SER A 403 -1.93 -1.43 -18.92
N THR A 404 -0.66 -1.66 -19.23
CA THR A 404 0.24 -0.57 -19.70
C THR A 404 -0.23 0.07 -21.00
N GLN A 405 -0.85 -0.70 -21.90
CA GLN A 405 -1.44 -0.19 -23.14
C GLN A 405 -2.67 0.68 -22.85
N GLU A 406 -3.55 0.24 -21.93
CA GLU A 406 -4.72 1.00 -21.50
C GLU A 406 -4.34 2.32 -20.84
N ILE A 407 -3.32 2.34 -19.98
CA ILE A 407 -2.80 3.57 -19.35
C ILE A 407 -2.21 4.51 -20.39
N SER A 408 -1.47 3.98 -21.38
CA SER A 408 -0.94 4.76 -22.49
C SER A 408 -2.05 5.40 -23.34
N ALA A 409 -3.13 4.65 -23.58
CA ALA A 409 -4.32 5.15 -24.26
C ALA A 409 -5.03 6.25 -23.44
N LEU A 410 -5.18 6.07 -22.12
CA LEU A 410 -5.71 7.10 -21.20
C LEU A 410 -4.88 8.38 -21.26
N GLN A 411 -3.54 8.28 -21.25
CA GLN A 411 -2.67 9.44 -21.34
C GLN A 411 -2.89 10.21 -22.65
N ARG A 412 -2.89 9.51 -23.80
CA ARG A 412 -3.15 10.12 -25.12
C ARG A 412 -4.55 10.71 -25.19
N PHE A 413 -5.52 10.05 -24.58
CA PHE A 413 -6.89 10.54 -24.51
C PHE A 413 -6.97 11.87 -23.77
N PHE A 414 -6.30 12.05 -22.63
CA PHE A 414 -6.31 13.32 -21.89
C PHE A 414 -5.29 14.37 -22.36
N LEU A 415 -4.35 14.01 -23.23
CA LEU A 415 -3.35 14.94 -23.75
C LEU A 415 -4.01 16.13 -24.48
N GLY A 416 -3.71 17.35 -24.06
CA GLY A 416 -4.29 18.58 -24.63
C GLY A 416 -5.79 18.73 -24.37
N PHE A 417 -6.34 18.05 -23.34
CA PHE A 417 -7.74 18.17 -22.97
C PHE A 417 -7.99 19.36 -22.03
N ASN A 418 -9.26 19.63 -21.73
CA ASN A 418 -9.66 20.73 -20.85
C ASN A 418 -9.37 20.39 -19.38
N THR A 419 -8.93 21.37 -18.60
CA THR A 419 -8.77 21.22 -17.14
C THR A 419 -10.10 21.01 -16.41
N HIS A 420 -11.18 21.57 -16.96
CA HIS A 420 -12.57 21.45 -16.48
C HIS A 420 -13.48 21.00 -17.62
N PHE A 421 -14.39 20.07 -17.36
CA PHE A 421 -15.23 19.44 -18.38
C PHE A 421 -16.47 18.78 -17.77
N PHE A 422 -17.44 18.48 -18.63
CA PHE A 422 -18.58 17.62 -18.31
C PHE A 422 -18.43 16.24 -18.97
N LYS A 423 -19.20 15.25 -18.52
CA LYS A 423 -19.20 13.89 -19.10
C LYS A 423 -19.42 13.90 -20.62
N GLN A 424 -20.27 14.80 -21.11
CA GLN A 424 -20.54 14.96 -22.54
C GLN A 424 -19.30 15.36 -23.36
N ASP A 425 -18.41 16.20 -22.81
CA ASP A 425 -17.19 16.62 -23.51
C ASP A 425 -16.24 15.42 -23.73
N LEU A 426 -16.22 14.47 -22.78
CA LEU A 426 -15.51 13.20 -22.91
C LEU A 426 -16.15 12.32 -23.98
N THR A 427 -17.47 12.14 -23.95
CA THR A 427 -18.21 11.37 -24.97
C THR A 427 -17.93 11.90 -26.38
N SER A 428 -17.96 13.22 -26.58
CA SER A 428 -17.62 13.84 -27.87
C SER A 428 -16.16 13.65 -28.27
N ARG A 429 -15.23 13.65 -27.30
CA ARG A 429 -13.82 13.37 -27.59
C ARG A 429 -13.59 11.91 -27.97
N ILE A 430 -14.22 11.00 -27.24
CA ILE A 430 -14.22 9.57 -27.49
C ILE A 430 -14.66 9.30 -28.94
N GLN A 431 -15.83 9.82 -29.35
CA GLN A 431 -16.34 9.66 -30.73
C GLN A 431 -15.37 10.19 -31.81
N ARG A 432 -14.63 11.27 -31.54
CA ARG A 432 -13.62 11.81 -32.45
C ARG A 432 -12.36 10.93 -32.53
N MET A 433 -11.95 10.33 -31.41
CA MET A 433 -10.75 9.51 -31.31
C MET A 433 -10.95 8.05 -31.72
N TYR A 434 -12.16 7.49 -31.57
CA TYR A 434 -12.52 6.13 -32.03
C TYR A 434 -12.12 5.87 -33.48
N LYS A 435 -12.18 6.91 -34.34
CA LYS A 435 -11.82 6.80 -35.76
C LYS A 435 -10.30 6.75 -36.02
N LYS A 436 -9.47 7.07 -35.04
CA LYS A 436 -8.03 7.36 -35.22
C LYS A 436 -7.10 6.59 -34.28
N ASP A 437 -7.57 6.13 -33.12
CA ASP A 437 -6.75 5.43 -32.12
C ASP A 437 -7.44 4.13 -31.67
N LYS A 438 -6.89 3.00 -32.12
CA LYS A 438 -7.43 1.66 -31.84
C LYS A 438 -7.36 1.31 -30.35
N ASP A 439 -6.34 1.80 -29.63
CA ASP A 439 -6.18 1.47 -28.21
C ASP A 439 -7.21 2.23 -27.37
N VAL A 440 -7.50 3.49 -27.71
CA VAL A 440 -8.58 4.26 -27.09
C VAL A 440 -9.94 3.61 -27.35
N GLN A 441 -10.17 3.12 -28.57
CA GLN A 441 -11.37 2.35 -28.89
C GLN A 441 -11.45 1.08 -28.04
N SER A 442 -10.36 0.31 -27.93
CA SER A 442 -10.32 -0.93 -27.13
C SER A 442 -10.61 -0.66 -25.66
N LEU A 443 -9.99 0.38 -25.08
CA LEU A 443 -10.18 0.79 -23.69
C LEU A 443 -11.65 1.04 -23.35
N PHE A 444 -12.34 1.90 -24.13
CA PHE A 444 -13.71 2.29 -23.84
C PHE A 444 -14.76 1.25 -24.27
N SER A 445 -14.40 0.32 -25.14
CA SER A 445 -15.22 -0.87 -25.41
C SER A 445 -15.14 -1.91 -24.29
N LYS A 446 -13.97 -2.06 -23.65
CA LYS A 446 -13.74 -3.01 -22.55
C LYS A 446 -14.21 -2.46 -21.20
N SER A 447 -13.95 -1.17 -20.94
CA SER A 447 -14.38 -0.45 -19.74
C SER A 447 -15.25 0.72 -20.15
N ASP A 448 -16.54 0.68 -19.81
CA ASP A 448 -17.41 1.83 -20.07
C ASP A 448 -16.84 3.10 -19.41
N LEU A 449 -17.10 4.26 -20.03
CA LEU A 449 -16.66 5.57 -19.56
C LEU A 449 -16.99 5.80 -18.08
N THR A 450 -18.15 5.31 -17.61
CA THR A 450 -18.55 5.45 -16.21
C THR A 450 -17.60 4.73 -15.26
N LYS A 451 -17.11 3.53 -15.64
CA LYS A 451 -16.10 2.78 -14.88
C LYS A 451 -14.77 3.52 -14.87
N VAL A 452 -14.30 3.98 -16.03
CA VAL A 452 -13.05 4.76 -16.14
C VAL A 452 -13.07 6.00 -15.26
N LEU A 453 -14.18 6.74 -15.27
CA LEU A 453 -14.35 7.93 -14.43
C LEU A 453 -14.35 7.59 -12.93
N SER A 454 -15.01 6.50 -12.53
CA SER A 454 -15.01 6.02 -11.15
C SER A 454 -13.59 5.67 -10.69
N ASP A 455 -12.82 4.95 -11.51
CA ASP A 455 -11.46 4.55 -11.18
C ASP A 455 -10.51 5.75 -11.10
N LEU A 456 -10.60 6.70 -12.04
CA LEU A 456 -9.82 7.93 -12.00
C LEU A 456 -10.16 8.80 -10.79
N PHE A 457 -11.42 8.83 -10.35
CA PHE A 457 -11.82 9.51 -9.12
C PHE A 457 -11.24 8.85 -7.87
N ARG A 458 -11.25 7.50 -7.80
CA ARG A 458 -10.76 6.72 -6.65
C ARG A 458 -9.27 6.92 -6.35
N ILE A 459 -8.47 7.18 -7.38
CA ILE A 459 -7.04 7.53 -7.21
C ILE A 459 -6.81 9.06 -7.20
N GLY A 460 -7.88 9.85 -7.35
CA GLY A 460 -7.89 11.31 -7.25
C GLY A 460 -7.46 12.07 -8.49
N VAL A 461 -7.30 11.41 -9.65
CA VAL A 461 -6.96 12.07 -10.92
C VAL A 461 -8.05 13.05 -11.34
N ILE A 462 -9.31 12.69 -11.12
CA ILE A 462 -10.49 13.52 -11.39
C ILE A 462 -11.23 13.82 -10.07
N GLY A 463 -11.81 15.01 -9.98
CA GLY A 463 -12.71 15.43 -8.91
C GLY A 463 -13.86 16.27 -9.46
N ASN A 464 -14.83 16.60 -8.62
CA ASN A 464 -15.89 17.54 -8.99
C ASN A 464 -15.56 18.96 -8.51
N ASP A 465 -16.00 19.96 -9.27
CA ASP A 465 -15.96 21.36 -8.86
C ASP A 465 -17.29 22.05 -9.16
N PHE A 466 -17.91 22.65 -8.14
CA PHE A 466 -19.24 23.25 -8.25
C PHE A 466 -19.36 24.47 -7.36
N VAL A 467 -20.36 25.30 -7.63
CA VAL A 467 -20.63 26.51 -6.86
C VAL A 467 -21.88 26.29 -6.04
N VAL A 468 -21.76 26.43 -4.72
CA VAL A 468 -22.92 26.41 -3.82
C VAL A 468 -23.36 27.83 -3.55
N ILE A 469 -24.66 28.07 -3.69
CA ILE A 469 -25.29 29.35 -3.34
C ILE A 469 -25.97 29.17 -1.99
N ASN A 470 -25.57 29.95 -0.99
CA ASN A 470 -26.25 29.89 0.31
C ASN A 470 -27.60 30.63 0.28
N SER A 471 -28.37 30.56 1.37
CA SER A 471 -29.66 31.25 1.52
C SER A 471 -29.59 32.78 1.31
N MET A 472 -28.40 33.38 1.45
CA MET A 472 -28.14 34.80 1.23
C MET A 472 -27.61 35.12 -0.19
N GLY A 473 -27.65 34.17 -1.13
CA GLY A 473 -27.18 34.37 -2.50
C GLY A 473 -25.65 34.35 -2.67
N LYS A 474 -24.87 34.11 -1.61
CA LYS A 474 -23.40 34.06 -1.68
C LYS A 474 -22.95 32.78 -2.38
N LYS A 475 -22.32 32.96 -3.54
CA LYS A 475 -21.65 31.91 -4.31
C LYS A 475 -20.34 31.50 -3.64
N THR A 476 -20.22 30.22 -3.29
CA THR A 476 -19.02 29.65 -2.69
C THR A 476 -18.55 28.46 -3.53
N PRO A 477 -17.34 28.47 -4.09
CA PRO A 477 -16.82 27.32 -4.81
C PRO A 477 -16.57 26.16 -3.82
N ARG A 478 -16.92 24.96 -4.25
CA ARG A 478 -16.71 23.70 -3.55
C ARG A 478 -16.09 22.70 -4.50
N ASN A 479 -15.39 21.75 -3.94
CA ASN A 479 -14.84 20.63 -4.68
C ASN A 479 -15.07 19.33 -3.94
N ARG A 480 -15.04 18.22 -4.69
CA ARG A 480 -15.07 16.86 -4.13
C ARG A 480 -13.90 16.07 -4.67
N TRP A 481 -13.19 15.45 -3.74
CA TRP A 481 -12.00 14.64 -4.02
C TRP A 481 -11.97 13.46 -3.07
N ILE A 482 -11.49 12.31 -3.56
CA ILE A 482 -11.34 11.10 -2.74
C ILE A 482 -10.47 11.35 -1.49
N PHE A 483 -9.41 12.13 -1.66
CA PHE A 483 -8.48 12.49 -0.59
C PHE A 483 -9.00 13.61 0.33
N ARG A 484 -10.26 14.03 0.18
CA ARG A 484 -10.98 14.91 1.11
C ARG A 484 -12.18 14.20 1.75
N GLY A 485 -12.15 12.86 1.77
CA GLY A 485 -13.18 12.02 2.39
C GLY A 485 -14.42 11.77 1.53
N ASN A 486 -14.44 12.19 0.26
CA ASN A 486 -15.57 11.89 -0.63
C ASN A 486 -15.43 10.49 -1.25
N THR A 487 -16.53 9.76 -1.39
CA THR A 487 -16.50 8.34 -1.82
C THR A 487 -16.94 8.12 -3.26
N VAL A 488 -17.69 9.05 -3.84
CA VAL A 488 -18.33 8.89 -5.16
C VAL A 488 -18.17 10.15 -5.99
N LEU A 489 -17.85 9.96 -7.28
CA LEU A 489 -17.89 10.99 -8.31
C LEU A 489 -19.34 11.26 -8.71
N ASN A 490 -19.75 12.53 -8.74
CA ASN A 490 -21.03 12.89 -9.36
C ASN A 490 -20.79 13.22 -10.84
N ASP A 491 -21.24 12.36 -11.74
CA ASP A 491 -21.00 12.51 -13.18
C ASP A 491 -21.94 13.52 -13.86
N ALA A 492 -22.96 14.00 -13.14
CA ALA A 492 -23.82 15.12 -13.55
C ALA A 492 -23.20 16.49 -13.26
N GLU A 493 -22.24 16.56 -12.33
CA GLU A 493 -21.54 17.80 -11.98
C GLU A 493 -20.33 18.04 -12.88
N ARG A 494 -19.85 19.28 -12.91
CA ARG A 494 -18.59 19.58 -13.59
C ARG A 494 -17.44 18.84 -12.91
N MET A 495 -16.56 18.31 -13.75
CA MET A 495 -15.38 17.57 -13.35
C MET A 495 -14.13 18.37 -13.68
N CYS A 496 -13.05 18.08 -12.96
CA CYS A 496 -11.75 18.66 -13.20
C CYS A 496 -10.64 17.63 -13.00
N ILE A 497 -9.55 17.78 -13.76
CA ILE A 497 -8.32 17.00 -13.54
C ILE A 497 -7.47 17.72 -12.49
N HIS A 498 -6.89 16.94 -11.58
CA HIS A 498 -6.04 17.47 -10.51
C HIS A 498 -4.89 18.32 -11.05
N LYS A 499 -4.62 19.48 -10.43
CA LYS A 499 -3.69 20.49 -10.98
C LYS A 499 -2.25 20.03 -11.09
N SER A 500 -1.85 19.03 -10.31
CA SER A 500 -0.54 18.40 -10.41
C SER A 500 -0.30 17.75 -11.77
N LEU A 501 -1.34 17.41 -12.55
CA LEU A 501 -1.21 16.72 -13.85
C LEU A 501 -1.29 17.66 -15.06
N TRP A 502 -1.60 18.94 -14.85
CA TRP A 502 -1.89 19.88 -15.94
C TRP A 502 -0.72 20.05 -16.91
N LYS A 503 0.52 20.11 -16.41
CA LYS A 503 1.71 20.33 -17.25
C LYS A 503 2.10 19.09 -18.04
N HIS A 504 2.06 17.91 -17.43
CA HIS A 504 2.39 16.64 -18.09
C HIS A 504 1.40 16.28 -19.19
N LEU A 505 0.11 16.51 -18.95
CA LEU A 505 -0.96 16.27 -19.93
C LEU A 505 -1.20 17.45 -20.87
N SER A 506 -0.41 18.53 -20.78
CA SER A 506 -0.56 19.75 -21.58
C SER A 506 -2.00 20.28 -21.61
N LEU A 507 -2.69 20.24 -20.46
CA LEU A 507 -4.11 20.61 -20.40
C LEU A 507 -4.31 22.09 -20.66
N VAL A 508 -5.43 22.42 -21.30
CA VAL A 508 -5.85 23.79 -21.60
C VAL A 508 -6.98 24.22 -20.67
N PRO A 509 -7.07 25.50 -20.27
CA PRO A 509 -8.22 25.99 -19.52
C PRO A 509 -9.52 25.68 -20.27
N GLY A 510 -10.41 24.93 -19.63
CA GLY A 510 -11.74 24.67 -20.20
C GLY A 510 -12.52 25.97 -20.33
N THR A 511 -13.22 26.17 -21.46
CA THR A 511 -14.15 27.28 -21.60
C THR A 511 -15.27 27.08 -20.58
N ALA A 512 -15.49 28.05 -19.70
CA ALA A 512 -16.70 28.08 -18.89
C ALA A 512 -17.87 28.13 -19.88
N LYS A 513 -18.63 27.02 -20.00
CA LYS A 513 -19.96 27.11 -20.61
C LYS A 513 -20.77 28.00 -19.66
N SER A 514 -21.05 29.20 -20.17
CA SER A 514 -21.85 30.26 -19.52
C SER A 514 -23.18 29.74 -19.03
#